data_AF-A0A4R1MXZ7-F1
#
_entry.id   AF-A0A4R1MXZ7-F1
#
_cell.length_a   1.000
_cell.length_b   1.000
_cell.length_c   1.000
_cell.angle_alpha   90.00
_cell.angle_beta   90.00
_cell.angle_gamma   90.00
#
_symmetry.space_group_name_H-M   'P 1'
#
loop_
_entity.id
_entity.type
_entity.pdbx_description
1 polymer ?
#
loop_
_entity_poly.entity_id
_entity_poly.type
_entity_poly.pdbx_seq_one_letter_code
_entity_poly.pdbx_strand_id
1 'polypeptide(L)'
;MKKIISIILILVFITGSINVYANYSVDFSNDSVTVARVIEIIDGEAYRVIDNLNRDNEEEKIIRLIGVNTQASTEAFDKAQNDLLGKNVIIQRDSNYSIKDQYNYELVYLYLDYQKPYNVHLLEEGYAVISDDHSESEHHTYIVRAQDYAKNHKIGLWSDTDRSTNEHRVNINTATATVLHDLLEDTSLSQARRIVNSRNVTPYYTIEDIKFADSSLSHEWYDKNRDKLSVVTHLNTASDYELSTLFPSSVNQSVYAQRLIDYRLFNTIDAVEDLDTLDFRRAYEHFEKYVTVDGLERSLVNENVVNINTATVDEILEVSSLNRSTARSIVNKRNEDGYIYKNLYELVPVNNGLNNTTLRDEIRNFTAITNINTASDMELRSLFSITNMNDSTKEQYIQLIHMMRPFYEVDDLRQMMSSSLFNTISPYVSVTNESPEARININLVDKDDVIDYLGLTRSEASDFTRRNYLTYRNANNVSFEPEKYNTLFSFYTNINTASTEELYLLHDRMNRDLVDAIVEFREDQPFSSIDEVEYVFRENSGTTIFRSIREFIVFY
;
A
#
# COMPACT_ATOMS: atom_id res chain seq x y z
N MET A 1 22.60 -24.14 -69.73
CA MET A 1 21.32 -24.55 -69.12
C MET A 1 21.31 -24.44 -67.60
N LYS A 2 22.22 -25.08 -66.85
CA LYS A 2 22.21 -25.03 -65.37
C LYS A 2 22.26 -23.61 -64.76
N LYS A 3 23.04 -22.68 -65.34
CA LYS A 3 23.12 -21.28 -64.87
C LYS A 3 21.86 -20.44 -65.14
N ILE A 4 21.10 -20.77 -66.18
CA ILE A 4 19.85 -20.06 -66.52
C ILE A 4 18.72 -20.54 -65.58
N ILE A 5 18.70 -21.82 -65.24
CA ILE A 5 17.73 -22.39 -64.28
C ILE A 5 17.97 -21.84 -62.88
N SER A 6 19.22 -21.66 -62.44
CA SER A 6 19.52 -21.05 -61.13
C SER A 6 19.12 -19.57 -61.03
N ILE A 7 19.22 -18.79 -62.12
CA ILE A 7 18.79 -17.38 -62.13
C ILE A 7 17.26 -17.29 -62.09
N ILE A 8 16.55 -18.19 -62.77
CA ILE A 8 15.08 -18.25 -62.72
C ILE A 8 14.60 -18.67 -61.33
N LEU A 9 15.26 -19.63 -60.66
CA LEU A 9 14.93 -20.05 -59.29
C LEU A 9 15.18 -18.95 -58.24
N ILE A 10 16.24 -18.15 -58.40
CA ILE A 10 16.52 -17.00 -57.55
C ILE A 10 15.52 -15.86 -57.81
N LEU A 11 15.12 -15.62 -59.07
CA LEU A 11 14.05 -14.65 -59.37
C LEU A 11 12.70 -15.07 -58.79
N VAL A 12 12.35 -16.37 -58.83
CA VAL A 12 11.11 -16.90 -58.24
C VAL A 12 11.12 -16.83 -56.71
N PHE A 13 12.28 -16.95 -56.06
CA PHE A 13 12.42 -16.73 -54.62
C PHE A 13 12.37 -15.25 -54.22
N ILE A 14 12.85 -14.34 -55.07
CA ILE A 14 12.80 -12.88 -54.81
C ILE A 14 11.40 -12.30 -55.11
N THR A 15 10.64 -12.88 -56.05
CA THR A 15 9.24 -12.50 -56.31
C THR A 15 8.23 -13.30 -55.48
N GLY A 16 8.67 -14.35 -54.79
CA GLY A 16 7.84 -15.20 -53.90
C GLY A 16 7.59 -14.59 -52.51
N SER A 17 8.21 -13.45 -52.21
CA SER A 17 7.97 -12.66 -51.00
C SER A 17 7.33 -11.31 -51.35
N ILE A 18 6.43 -11.29 -52.35
CA ILE A 18 5.35 -10.33 -52.27
C ILE A 18 4.45 -10.88 -51.16
N ASN A 19 4.71 -10.47 -49.92
CA ASN A 19 3.64 -10.45 -48.93
C ASN A 19 2.52 -9.68 -49.61
N VAL A 20 1.47 -10.40 -50.00
CA VAL A 20 0.17 -9.79 -50.24
C VAL A 20 -0.21 -9.26 -48.87
N TYR A 21 0.27 -8.06 -48.54
CA TYR A 21 -0.33 -7.25 -47.49
C TYR A 21 -1.75 -7.07 -47.98
N ALA A 22 -2.66 -7.85 -47.41
CA ALA A 22 -4.07 -7.63 -47.61
C ALA A 22 -4.33 -6.17 -47.23
N ASN A 23 -4.95 -5.39 -48.12
CA ASN A 23 -5.27 -4.02 -47.82
C ASN A 23 -6.22 -3.99 -46.62
N TYR A 24 -5.71 -3.53 -45.48
CA TYR A 24 -6.41 -3.34 -44.21
C TYR A 24 -7.24 -2.04 -44.20
N SER A 25 -7.52 -1.47 -45.37
CA SER A 25 -8.01 -0.12 -45.50
C SER A 25 -9.53 -0.03 -45.49
N VAL A 26 -10.06 0.93 -44.73
CA VAL A 26 -11.49 1.29 -44.73
C VAL A 26 -11.95 1.69 -46.14
N ASP A 27 -13.05 1.10 -46.61
CA ASP A 27 -13.74 1.48 -47.83
C ASP A 27 -14.95 2.38 -47.50
N PHE A 28 -14.74 3.69 -47.56
CA PHE A 28 -15.77 4.71 -47.32
C PHE A 28 -17.02 4.59 -48.22
N SER A 29 -16.96 3.83 -49.32
CA SER A 29 -18.10 3.67 -50.23
C SER A 29 -19.02 2.50 -49.86
N ASN A 30 -18.50 1.48 -49.17
CA ASN A 30 -19.22 0.25 -48.87
C ASN A 30 -19.33 -0.05 -47.37
N ASP A 31 -18.45 0.52 -46.54
CA ASP A 31 -18.43 0.27 -45.10
C ASP A 31 -19.36 1.24 -44.35
N SER A 32 -20.00 0.74 -43.29
CA SER A 32 -20.80 1.55 -42.37
C SER A 32 -19.89 2.31 -41.40
N VAL A 33 -19.36 3.45 -41.86
CA VAL A 33 -18.35 4.23 -41.14
C VAL A 33 -18.81 5.61 -40.69
N THR A 34 -18.33 6.01 -39.51
CA THR A 34 -18.52 7.33 -38.92
C THR A 34 -17.21 7.85 -38.34
N VAL A 35 -17.09 9.17 -38.19
CA VAL A 35 -15.96 9.79 -37.47
C VAL A 35 -16.43 10.13 -36.06
N ALA A 36 -15.64 9.74 -35.08
CA ALA A 36 -15.92 9.96 -33.67
C ALA A 36 -14.71 10.58 -32.96
N ARG A 37 -14.91 11.12 -31.76
CA ARG A 37 -13.83 11.57 -30.87
C ARG A 37 -13.91 10.83 -29.57
N VAL A 38 -12.78 10.28 -29.16
CA VAL A 38 -12.66 9.58 -27.88
C VAL A 38 -12.56 10.61 -26.77
N ILE A 39 -13.52 10.58 -25.85
CA ILE A 39 -13.61 11.53 -24.73
C ILE A 39 -13.27 10.90 -23.39
N GLU A 40 -13.30 9.57 -23.30
CA GLU A 40 -12.94 8.81 -22.11
C GLU A 40 -12.44 7.42 -22.50
N ILE A 41 -11.38 6.96 -21.84
CA ILE A 41 -10.96 5.57 -21.87
C ILE A 41 -11.58 4.89 -20.67
N ILE A 42 -12.40 3.88 -20.94
CA ILE A 42 -13.13 3.14 -19.93
C ILE A 42 -12.36 1.87 -19.57
N ASP A 43 -11.81 1.19 -20.58
CA ASP A 43 -10.89 0.07 -20.45
C ASP A 43 -10.00 -0.01 -21.70
N GLY A 44 -9.04 -0.94 -21.75
CA GLY A 44 -8.17 -1.17 -22.90
C GLY A 44 -8.92 -1.44 -24.21
N GLU A 45 -10.17 -1.91 -24.16
CA GLU A 45 -11.04 -2.23 -25.31
C GLU A 45 -12.38 -1.46 -25.36
N ALA A 46 -12.66 -0.58 -24.40
CA ALA A 46 -13.95 0.08 -24.25
C ALA A 46 -13.78 1.58 -24.06
N TYR A 47 -14.55 2.38 -24.80
CA TYR A 47 -14.36 3.82 -24.86
C TYR A 47 -15.68 4.58 -24.92
N ARG A 48 -15.71 5.77 -24.31
CA ARG A 48 -16.77 6.75 -24.53
C ARG A 48 -16.38 7.66 -25.67
N VAL A 49 -17.30 7.86 -26.61
CA VAL A 49 -17.07 8.66 -27.81
C VAL A 49 -18.21 9.61 -28.09
N ILE A 50 -17.88 10.74 -28.72
CA ILE A 50 -18.85 11.56 -29.47
C ILE A 50 -18.79 11.08 -30.91
N ASP A 51 -19.81 10.36 -31.36
CA ASP A 51 -19.92 9.79 -32.71
C ASP A 51 -20.63 10.75 -33.67
N ASN A 52 -20.52 10.50 -34.98
CA ASN A 52 -21.08 11.31 -36.06
C ASN A 52 -20.57 12.76 -36.11
N LEU A 53 -19.31 12.98 -35.74
CA LEU A 53 -18.67 14.29 -35.90
C LEU A 53 -18.80 14.77 -37.34
N ASN A 54 -19.23 16.03 -37.50
CA ASN A 54 -19.53 16.67 -38.78
C ASN A 54 -20.85 16.24 -39.47
N ARG A 55 -21.80 15.66 -38.73
CA ARG A 55 -23.20 15.47 -39.15
C ARG A 55 -24.16 16.17 -38.17
N ASP A 56 -25.40 16.40 -38.58
CA ASP A 56 -26.40 17.17 -37.78
C ASP A 56 -26.83 16.50 -36.46
N ASN A 57 -26.36 15.28 -36.17
CA ASN A 57 -26.75 14.46 -35.01
C ASN A 57 -25.50 13.85 -34.33
N GLU A 58 -24.66 14.67 -33.71
CA GLU A 58 -23.61 14.17 -32.80
C GLU A 58 -24.27 13.48 -31.60
N GLU A 59 -23.78 12.29 -31.26
CA GLU A 59 -24.32 11.49 -30.16
C GLU A 59 -23.19 10.93 -29.31
N GLU A 60 -23.31 11.11 -27.99
CA GLU A 60 -22.44 10.43 -27.04
C GLU A 60 -22.87 8.98 -26.88
N LYS A 61 -21.91 8.06 -26.99
CA LYS A 61 -22.16 6.63 -26.87
C LYS A 61 -20.94 5.91 -26.34
N ILE A 62 -21.14 4.65 -25.96
CA ILE A 62 -20.08 3.78 -25.49
C ILE A 62 -19.90 2.65 -26.50
N ILE A 63 -18.66 2.50 -26.94
CA ILE A 63 -18.25 1.52 -27.93
C ILE A 63 -17.30 0.51 -27.31
N ARG A 64 -17.35 -0.72 -27.81
CA ARG A 64 -16.41 -1.79 -27.44
C ARG A 64 -15.83 -2.43 -28.69
N LEU A 65 -14.55 -2.75 -28.64
CA LEU A 65 -13.83 -3.32 -29.76
C LEU A 65 -14.24 -4.78 -30.01
N ILE A 66 -14.64 -5.08 -31.25
CA ILE A 66 -14.95 -6.45 -31.70
C ILE A 66 -13.68 -7.32 -31.65
N GLY A 67 -13.85 -8.52 -31.07
CA GLY A 67 -12.92 -9.63 -31.19
C GLY A 67 -11.63 -9.52 -30.38
N VAL A 68 -11.57 -8.57 -29.45
CA VAL A 68 -10.44 -8.38 -28.54
C VAL A 68 -10.91 -8.42 -27.09
N ASN A 69 -10.06 -8.95 -26.23
CA ASN A 69 -10.19 -8.91 -24.78
C ASN A 69 -8.80 -8.52 -24.22
N THR A 70 -8.70 -7.38 -23.57
CA THR A 70 -7.47 -6.87 -22.95
C THR A 70 -7.28 -7.37 -21.52
N GLN A 71 -8.22 -8.16 -21.00
CA GLN A 71 -8.21 -8.72 -19.65
C GLN A 71 -8.09 -7.63 -18.57
N ALA A 72 -8.60 -6.42 -18.86
CA ALA A 72 -8.47 -5.24 -18.00
C ALA A 72 -7.01 -4.93 -17.60
N SER A 73 -6.05 -5.21 -18.48
CA SER A 73 -4.62 -4.90 -18.26
C SER A 73 -4.38 -3.40 -18.17
N THR A 74 -3.68 -2.96 -17.13
CA THR A 74 -3.24 -1.57 -16.95
C THR A 74 -2.41 -1.10 -18.15
N GLU A 75 -1.56 -1.96 -18.70
CA GLU A 75 -0.74 -1.65 -19.88
C GLU A 75 -1.61 -1.40 -21.12
N ALA A 76 -2.70 -2.15 -21.30
CA ALA A 76 -3.64 -1.94 -22.39
C ALA A 76 -4.47 -0.66 -22.19
N PHE A 77 -4.87 -0.36 -20.95
CA PHE A 77 -5.52 0.90 -20.58
C PHE A 77 -4.61 2.10 -20.87
N ASP A 78 -3.37 2.08 -20.38
CA ASP A 78 -2.37 3.14 -20.59
C ASP A 78 -2.08 3.33 -22.07
N LYS A 79 -1.97 2.23 -22.83
CA LYS A 79 -1.81 2.26 -24.28
C LYS A 79 -2.98 2.97 -24.94
N ALA A 80 -4.22 2.58 -24.62
CA ALA A 80 -5.42 3.25 -25.13
C ALA A 80 -5.49 4.73 -24.72
N GLN A 81 -5.09 5.08 -23.50
CA GLN A 81 -5.07 6.45 -23.03
C GLN A 81 -4.09 7.32 -23.82
N ASN A 82 -2.88 6.82 -24.05
CA ASN A 82 -1.87 7.52 -24.85
C ASN A 82 -2.24 7.59 -26.35
N ASP A 83 -2.86 6.52 -26.86
CA ASP A 83 -3.13 6.40 -28.28
C ASP A 83 -4.44 7.04 -28.72
N LEU A 84 -5.46 7.08 -27.87
CA LEU A 84 -6.82 7.42 -28.28
C LEU A 84 -7.39 8.67 -27.61
N LEU A 85 -7.06 8.95 -26.35
CA LEU A 85 -7.75 9.99 -25.59
C LEU A 85 -7.67 11.36 -26.27
N GLY A 86 -8.83 11.98 -26.50
CA GLY A 86 -8.97 13.27 -27.17
C GLY A 86 -8.76 13.24 -28.69
N LYS A 87 -8.43 12.10 -29.29
CA LYS A 87 -8.21 11.97 -30.74
C LYS A 87 -9.50 11.66 -31.49
N ASN A 88 -9.53 12.08 -32.75
CA ASN A 88 -10.57 11.67 -33.68
C ASN A 88 -10.23 10.29 -34.25
N VAL A 89 -11.21 9.41 -34.29
CA VAL A 89 -11.11 8.02 -34.75
C VAL A 89 -12.21 7.73 -35.78
N ILE A 90 -12.00 6.72 -36.60
CA ILE A 90 -13.04 6.21 -37.50
C ILE A 90 -13.63 4.95 -36.87
N ILE A 91 -14.95 4.90 -36.82
CA ILE A 91 -15.71 3.75 -36.31
C ILE A 91 -16.29 3.03 -37.50
N GLN A 92 -16.01 1.74 -37.64
CA GLN A 92 -16.65 0.83 -38.60
C GLN A 92 -17.51 -0.17 -37.85
N ARG A 93 -18.76 -0.34 -38.31
CA ARG A 93 -19.71 -1.32 -37.76
C ARG A 93 -19.69 -2.59 -38.61
N ASP A 94 -19.69 -3.72 -37.92
CA ASP A 94 -19.74 -5.05 -38.55
C ASP A 94 -21.20 -5.44 -38.83
N SER A 95 -21.50 -5.90 -40.04
CA SER A 95 -22.87 -6.24 -40.44
C SER A 95 -23.38 -7.57 -39.87
N ASN A 96 -22.46 -8.42 -39.36
CA ASN A 96 -22.78 -9.72 -38.78
C ASN A 96 -23.16 -9.66 -37.29
N TYR A 97 -22.91 -8.55 -36.60
CA TYR A 97 -23.26 -8.39 -35.18
C TYR A 97 -24.50 -7.53 -35.00
N SER A 98 -25.26 -7.81 -33.93
CA SER A 98 -26.25 -6.85 -33.44
C SER A 98 -25.53 -5.56 -33.07
N ILE A 99 -26.15 -4.43 -33.39
CA ILE A 99 -25.61 -3.08 -33.14
C ILE A 99 -25.18 -2.93 -31.67
N LYS A 100 -25.72 -3.74 -30.75
CA LYS A 100 -25.33 -3.76 -29.35
C LYS A 100 -25.17 -5.15 -28.77
N ASP A 101 -24.29 -5.31 -27.80
CA ASP A 101 -24.12 -6.54 -27.02
C ASP A 101 -25.13 -6.65 -25.85
N GLN A 102 -25.02 -7.70 -25.03
CA GLN A 102 -25.92 -7.95 -23.89
C GLN A 102 -25.90 -6.84 -22.82
N TYR A 103 -24.91 -5.95 -22.88
CA TYR A 103 -24.71 -4.83 -21.95
C TYR A 103 -24.97 -3.48 -22.61
N ASN A 104 -25.49 -3.46 -23.84
CA ASN A 104 -25.83 -2.24 -24.59
C ASN A 104 -24.60 -1.45 -25.10
N TYR A 105 -23.40 -2.07 -25.18
CA TYR A 105 -22.24 -1.51 -25.89
C TYR A 105 -22.41 -1.63 -27.39
N GLU A 106 -22.03 -0.60 -28.14
CA GLU A 106 -21.95 -0.70 -29.60
C GLU A 106 -20.63 -1.37 -30.03
N LEU A 107 -20.73 -2.51 -30.70
CA LEU A 107 -19.59 -3.33 -31.13
C LEU A 107 -19.00 -2.79 -32.44
N VAL A 108 -17.71 -2.44 -32.42
CA VAL A 108 -17.07 -1.75 -33.55
C VAL A 108 -15.63 -2.19 -33.82
N TYR A 109 -15.17 -1.88 -35.03
CA TYR A 109 -13.74 -1.72 -35.32
C TYR A 109 -13.38 -0.24 -35.27
N LEU A 110 -12.37 0.09 -34.49
CA LEU A 110 -11.88 1.45 -34.34
C LEU A 110 -10.62 1.64 -35.18
N TYR A 111 -10.49 2.78 -35.84
CA TYR A 111 -9.35 3.10 -36.70
C TYR A 111 -8.76 4.45 -36.30
N LEU A 112 -7.48 4.46 -35.94
CA LEU A 112 -6.68 5.69 -35.74
C LEU A 112 -6.19 6.26 -37.07
N ASP A 113 -5.94 5.38 -38.02
CA ASP A 113 -5.62 5.70 -39.41
C ASP A 113 -6.49 4.87 -40.36
N TYR A 114 -6.50 5.22 -41.64
CA TYR A 114 -7.29 4.50 -42.65
C TYR A 114 -6.77 3.11 -42.97
N GLN A 115 -5.68 2.67 -42.33
CA GLN A 115 -4.91 1.51 -42.76
C GLN A 115 -5.07 0.33 -41.84
N LYS A 116 -5.37 0.46 -40.54
CA LYS A 116 -5.52 -0.73 -39.69
C LYS A 116 -6.45 -0.49 -38.52
N PRO A 117 -7.39 -1.42 -38.23
CA PRO A 117 -8.20 -1.28 -37.05
C PRO A 117 -7.34 -1.48 -35.79
N TYR A 118 -7.50 -0.59 -34.84
CA TYR A 118 -6.86 -0.57 -33.53
C TYR A 118 -7.08 -1.88 -32.76
N ASN A 119 -8.23 -2.54 -32.95
CA ASN A 119 -8.49 -3.89 -32.43
C ASN A 119 -7.38 -4.87 -32.83
N VAL A 120 -6.99 -4.85 -34.11
CA VAL A 120 -5.93 -5.72 -34.64
C VAL A 120 -4.55 -5.25 -34.18
N HIS A 121 -4.38 -3.93 -33.95
CA HIS A 121 -3.15 -3.38 -33.38
C HIS A 121 -2.89 -3.89 -31.95
N LEU A 122 -3.92 -3.87 -31.09
CA LEU A 122 -3.82 -4.39 -29.72
C LEU A 122 -3.43 -5.88 -29.70
N LEU A 123 -3.97 -6.70 -30.60
CA LEU A 123 -3.61 -8.12 -30.71
C LEU A 123 -2.17 -8.32 -31.21
N GLU A 124 -1.75 -7.55 -32.21
CA GLU A 124 -0.43 -7.67 -32.84
C GLU A 124 0.70 -7.20 -31.91
N GLU A 125 0.45 -6.15 -31.13
CA GLU A 125 1.37 -5.66 -30.10
C GLU A 125 1.25 -6.42 -28.77
N GLY A 126 0.34 -7.39 -28.71
CA GLY A 126 0.13 -8.24 -27.52
C GLY A 126 -0.35 -7.46 -26.30
N TYR A 127 -1.26 -6.50 -26.49
CA TYR A 127 -2.06 -5.87 -25.43
C TYR A 127 -3.44 -6.53 -25.25
N ALA A 128 -3.80 -7.47 -26.12
CA ALA A 128 -5.07 -8.19 -26.07
C ALA A 128 -4.92 -9.65 -26.49
N VAL A 129 -5.90 -10.47 -26.11
CA VAL A 129 -6.17 -11.80 -26.66
C VAL A 129 -7.46 -11.80 -27.49
N ILE A 130 -7.63 -12.81 -28.33
CA ILE A 130 -8.87 -12.99 -29.11
C ILE A 130 -10.02 -13.32 -28.16
N SER A 131 -11.16 -12.64 -28.35
CA SER A 131 -12.39 -12.98 -27.63
C SER A 131 -13.14 -14.14 -28.29
N ASP A 132 -13.48 -15.18 -27.51
CA ASP A 132 -14.05 -16.46 -28.00
C ASP A 132 -15.46 -16.34 -28.62
N ASP A 133 -16.17 -15.26 -28.30
CA ASP A 133 -17.54 -14.95 -28.72
C ASP A 133 -17.63 -14.26 -30.10
N HIS A 134 -16.50 -13.96 -30.76
CA HIS A 134 -16.48 -13.18 -32.00
C HIS A 134 -15.92 -13.91 -33.24
N SER A 135 -16.15 -15.22 -33.31
CA SER A 135 -15.66 -16.07 -34.43
C SER A 135 -16.32 -15.80 -35.79
N GLU A 136 -17.48 -15.15 -35.80
CA GLU A 136 -18.26 -14.81 -37.02
C GLU A 136 -17.94 -13.41 -37.58
N SER A 137 -16.96 -12.72 -37.00
CA SER A 137 -16.61 -11.35 -37.36
C SER A 137 -16.00 -11.20 -38.75
N GLU A 138 -16.32 -10.09 -39.45
CA GLU A 138 -15.81 -9.80 -40.79
C GLU A 138 -14.27 -9.73 -40.81
N HIS A 139 -13.65 -9.42 -39.67
CA HIS A 139 -12.21 -9.37 -39.50
C HIS A 139 -11.62 -10.56 -38.71
N HIS A 140 -12.39 -11.62 -38.45
CA HIS A 140 -11.93 -12.76 -37.64
C HIS A 140 -10.61 -13.36 -38.12
N THR A 141 -10.46 -13.57 -39.43
CA THR A 141 -9.21 -14.10 -40.02
C THR A 141 -8.00 -13.19 -39.74
N TYR A 142 -8.22 -11.88 -39.67
CA TYR A 142 -7.14 -10.90 -39.41
C TYR A 142 -6.80 -10.83 -37.92
N ILE A 143 -7.81 -10.89 -37.06
CA ILE A 143 -7.70 -11.01 -35.61
C ILE A 143 -6.86 -12.25 -35.23
N VAL A 144 -7.14 -13.41 -35.85
CA VAL A 144 -6.36 -14.64 -35.65
C VAL A 144 -4.90 -14.45 -36.05
N ARG A 145 -4.64 -13.86 -37.23
CA ARG A 145 -3.28 -13.62 -37.71
C ARG A 145 -2.48 -12.65 -36.84
N ALA A 146 -3.12 -11.60 -36.31
CA ALA A 146 -2.45 -10.63 -35.45
C ALA A 146 -2.01 -11.27 -34.12
N GLN A 147 -2.86 -12.07 -33.50
CA GLN A 147 -2.47 -12.82 -32.31
C GLN A 147 -1.38 -13.86 -32.62
N ASP A 148 -1.50 -14.60 -33.73
CA ASP A 148 -0.47 -15.55 -34.15
C ASP A 148 0.88 -14.85 -34.40
N TYR A 149 0.86 -13.64 -34.96
CA TYR A 149 2.06 -12.82 -35.13
C TYR A 149 2.68 -12.50 -33.77
N ALA A 150 1.89 -11.97 -32.83
CA ALA A 150 2.38 -11.61 -31.49
C ALA A 150 2.93 -12.84 -30.74
N LYS A 151 2.27 -14.00 -30.85
CA LYS A 151 2.72 -15.29 -30.31
C LYS A 151 4.06 -15.73 -30.88
N ASN A 152 4.18 -15.73 -32.21
CA ASN A 152 5.39 -16.22 -32.89
C ASN A 152 6.60 -15.30 -32.66
N HIS A 153 6.36 -14.01 -32.46
CA HIS A 153 7.40 -13.01 -32.22
C HIS A 153 7.61 -12.70 -30.74
N LYS A 154 6.84 -13.34 -29.85
CA LYS A 154 6.90 -13.15 -28.40
C LYS A 154 6.74 -11.69 -27.99
N ILE A 155 5.73 -11.04 -28.56
CA ILE A 155 5.42 -9.63 -28.36
C ILE A 155 4.31 -9.52 -27.32
N GLY A 156 4.40 -8.51 -26.47
CA GLY A 156 3.36 -8.22 -25.52
C GLY A 156 3.07 -9.43 -24.62
N LEU A 157 1.78 -9.82 -24.47
CA LEU A 157 1.28 -10.93 -23.64
C LEU A 157 1.98 -12.27 -23.89
N TRP A 158 2.73 -12.36 -24.98
CA TRP A 158 3.44 -13.55 -25.43
C TRP A 158 4.97 -13.47 -25.25
N SER A 159 5.49 -12.41 -24.63
CA SER A 159 6.93 -12.24 -24.35
C SER A 159 7.42 -13.20 -23.26
N ASP A 160 8.64 -13.72 -23.42
CA ASP A 160 9.29 -14.58 -22.39
C ASP A 160 9.78 -13.80 -21.16
N THR A 161 9.68 -12.46 -21.16
CA THR A 161 10.00 -11.61 -20.01
C THR A 161 8.86 -11.71 -18.99
N ASP A 162 9.20 -11.95 -17.72
CA ASP A 162 8.29 -12.00 -16.58
C ASP A 162 7.36 -10.78 -16.57
N ARG A 163 6.16 -10.97 -17.12
CA ARG A 163 5.05 -10.01 -17.16
C ARG A 163 4.19 -10.03 -15.89
N SER A 164 4.59 -10.78 -14.88
CA SER A 164 3.67 -11.23 -13.83
C SER A 164 3.45 -10.23 -12.70
N THR A 165 4.24 -9.16 -12.57
CA THR A 165 4.25 -8.44 -11.28
C THR A 165 3.12 -7.42 -11.09
N ASN A 166 2.60 -6.79 -12.15
CA ASN A 166 1.46 -5.87 -12.04
C ASN A 166 0.09 -6.49 -12.41
N GLU A 167 0.03 -7.52 -13.26
CA GLU A 167 -1.25 -8.16 -13.65
C GLU A 167 -1.86 -8.99 -12.50
N HIS A 168 -1.02 -9.51 -11.59
CA HIS A 168 -1.46 -10.43 -10.53
C HIS A 168 -1.32 -9.82 -9.14
N ARG A 169 -1.68 -8.55 -8.97
CA ARG A 169 -1.79 -7.96 -7.63
C ARG A 169 -3.01 -8.50 -6.89
N VAL A 170 -2.91 -8.69 -5.58
CA VAL A 170 -4.05 -9.16 -4.77
C VAL A 170 -4.21 -8.35 -3.52
N ASN A 171 -5.46 -8.21 -3.10
CA ASN A 171 -5.76 -7.58 -1.83
C ASN A 171 -5.42 -8.55 -0.68
N ILE A 172 -4.39 -8.23 0.08
CA ILE A 172 -3.89 -9.08 1.16
C ILE A 172 -4.91 -9.24 2.30
N ASN A 173 -5.90 -8.36 2.41
CA ASN A 173 -6.95 -8.46 3.42
C ASN A 173 -8.07 -9.41 3.04
N THR A 174 -8.23 -9.75 1.76
CA THR A 174 -9.34 -10.59 1.27
C THR A 174 -8.88 -11.86 0.55
N ALA A 175 -7.71 -11.86 -0.10
CA ALA A 175 -7.17 -12.99 -0.88
C ALA A 175 -7.09 -14.31 -0.09
N THR A 176 -7.40 -15.44 -0.71
CA THR A 176 -7.35 -16.73 0.01
C THR A 176 -5.92 -17.22 0.24
N ALA A 177 -5.72 -18.14 1.20
CA ALA A 177 -4.40 -18.72 1.44
C ALA A 177 -3.85 -19.49 0.22
N THR A 178 -4.72 -20.01 -0.64
CA THR A 178 -4.30 -20.65 -1.90
C THR A 178 -3.81 -19.60 -2.89
N VAL A 179 -4.56 -18.51 -3.08
CA VAL A 179 -4.15 -17.39 -3.95
C VAL A 179 -2.80 -16.82 -3.50
N LEU A 180 -2.63 -16.57 -2.20
CA LEU A 180 -1.36 -16.06 -1.66
C LEU A 180 -0.21 -17.06 -1.83
N HIS A 181 -0.46 -18.37 -1.70
CA HIS A 181 0.56 -19.39 -1.91
C HIS A 181 0.98 -19.49 -3.37
N ASP A 182 0.03 -19.40 -4.29
CA ASP A 182 0.27 -19.57 -5.73
C ASP A 182 0.94 -18.32 -6.33
N LEU A 183 0.63 -17.14 -5.79
CA LEU A 183 1.14 -15.86 -6.28
C LEU A 183 2.49 -15.44 -5.67
N LEU A 184 2.63 -15.58 -4.35
CA LEU A 184 3.76 -14.99 -3.64
C LEU A 184 4.98 -15.92 -3.70
N GLU A 185 6.09 -15.37 -4.16
CA GLU A 185 7.38 -16.06 -4.23
C GLU A 185 7.86 -16.44 -2.83
N ASP A 186 8.55 -17.57 -2.74
CA ASP A 186 9.09 -18.13 -1.50
C ASP A 186 8.05 -18.29 -0.37
N THR A 187 6.76 -18.41 -0.72
CA THR A 187 5.65 -18.51 0.24
C THR A 187 5.07 -19.92 0.27
N SER A 188 5.30 -20.64 1.35
CA SER A 188 4.64 -21.92 1.60
C SER A 188 3.15 -21.73 1.94
N LEU A 189 2.33 -22.74 1.65
CA LEU A 189 0.92 -22.75 2.05
C LEU A 189 0.72 -22.55 3.56
N SER A 190 1.69 -22.97 4.39
CA SER A 190 1.64 -22.74 5.82
C SER A 190 1.88 -21.28 6.19
N GLN A 191 2.78 -20.57 5.49
CA GLN A 191 2.98 -19.13 5.64
C GLN A 191 1.72 -18.38 5.18
N ALA A 192 1.19 -18.69 4.00
CA ALA A 192 -0.03 -18.09 3.48
C ALA A 192 -1.23 -18.25 4.44
N ARG A 193 -1.39 -19.43 5.07
CA ARG A 193 -2.42 -19.63 6.10
C ARG A 193 -2.20 -18.78 7.35
N ARG A 194 -0.96 -18.56 7.78
CA ARG A 194 -0.66 -17.65 8.91
C ARG A 194 -0.99 -16.21 8.56
N ILE A 195 -0.69 -15.78 7.33
CA ILE A 195 -1.09 -14.47 6.81
C ILE A 195 -2.61 -14.29 6.87
N VAL A 196 -3.38 -15.27 6.37
CA VAL A 196 -4.86 -15.22 6.42
C VAL A 196 -5.39 -15.27 7.86
N ASN A 197 -4.80 -16.08 8.73
CA ASN A 197 -5.25 -16.16 10.12
C ASN A 197 -4.96 -14.87 10.89
N SER A 198 -3.81 -14.23 10.68
CA SER A 198 -3.44 -13.00 11.39
C SER A 198 -4.35 -11.83 11.02
N ARG A 199 -4.69 -11.66 9.73
CA ARG A 199 -5.64 -10.61 9.30
C ARG A 199 -7.07 -10.79 9.80
N ASN A 200 -7.46 -12.03 10.11
CA ASN A 200 -8.79 -12.30 10.70
C ASN A 200 -8.88 -11.83 12.15
N VAL A 201 -7.75 -11.64 12.83
CA VAL A 201 -7.68 -11.01 14.15
C VAL A 201 -7.63 -9.48 13.99
N THR A 202 -6.62 -8.99 13.28
CA THR A 202 -6.46 -7.56 12.98
C THR A 202 -6.05 -7.41 11.52
N PRO A 203 -6.82 -6.69 10.68
CA PRO A 203 -6.48 -6.45 9.29
C PRO A 203 -5.09 -5.84 9.11
N TYR A 204 -4.52 -5.99 7.92
CA TYR A 204 -3.32 -5.26 7.53
C TYR A 204 -3.73 -3.85 7.12
N TYR A 205 -2.97 -2.86 7.60
CA TYR A 205 -3.15 -1.45 7.30
C TYR A 205 -2.08 -0.95 6.32
N THR A 206 -0.92 -1.59 6.36
CA THR A 206 0.20 -1.47 5.42
C THR A 206 0.59 -2.85 4.87
N ILE A 207 1.35 -2.92 3.77
CA ILE A 207 1.88 -4.20 3.27
C ILE A 207 2.88 -4.76 4.29
N GLU A 208 3.59 -3.87 4.96
CA GLU A 208 4.63 -4.16 5.93
C GLU A 208 4.06 -4.86 7.17
N ASP A 209 2.78 -4.66 7.52
CA ASP A 209 2.13 -5.34 8.64
C ASP A 209 2.12 -6.87 8.51
N ILE A 210 2.34 -7.42 7.32
CA ILE A 210 2.41 -8.87 7.08
C ILE A 210 3.53 -9.53 7.90
N LYS A 211 4.58 -8.80 8.30
CA LYS A 211 5.69 -9.33 9.12
C LYS A 211 5.21 -9.83 10.48
N PHE A 212 4.11 -9.27 10.96
CA PHE A 212 3.48 -9.72 12.19
C PHE A 212 2.73 -11.04 12.02
N ALA A 213 2.45 -11.49 10.80
CA ALA A 213 1.86 -12.80 10.58
C ALA A 213 2.88 -13.95 10.70
N ASP A 214 4.12 -13.70 10.29
CA ASP A 214 5.16 -14.72 10.23
C ASP A 214 6.58 -14.11 10.25
N SER A 215 7.38 -14.52 11.24
CA SER A 215 8.76 -14.03 11.41
C SER A 215 9.76 -14.58 10.40
N SER A 216 9.36 -15.54 9.57
CA SER A 216 10.20 -16.01 8.47
C SER A 216 10.15 -15.11 7.24
N LEU A 217 9.24 -14.12 7.21
CA LEU A 217 9.15 -13.15 6.12
C LEU A 217 10.28 -12.13 6.28
N SER A 218 11.36 -12.35 5.52
CA SER A 218 12.55 -11.50 5.50
C SER A 218 12.35 -10.26 4.63
N HIS A 219 13.27 -9.30 4.74
CA HIS A 219 13.34 -8.16 3.82
C HIS A 219 13.41 -8.62 2.35
N GLU A 220 14.22 -9.63 2.03
CA GLU A 220 14.29 -10.24 0.69
C GLU A 220 12.94 -10.80 0.21
N TRP A 221 12.11 -11.32 1.13
CA TRP A 221 10.76 -11.76 0.78
C TRP A 221 9.88 -10.57 0.38
N TYR A 222 9.99 -9.44 1.08
CA TYR A 222 9.26 -8.21 0.73
C TYR A 222 9.65 -7.71 -0.64
N ASP A 223 10.95 -7.63 -0.94
CA ASP A 223 11.46 -7.16 -2.24
C ASP A 223 10.86 -7.94 -3.43
N LYS A 224 10.61 -9.25 -3.24
CA LYS A 224 10.03 -10.12 -4.27
C LYS A 224 8.51 -10.05 -4.41
N ASN A 225 7.82 -9.50 -3.41
CA ASN A 225 6.37 -9.71 -3.26
C ASN A 225 5.56 -8.44 -3.00
N ARG A 226 6.20 -7.32 -2.66
CA ARG A 226 5.52 -6.08 -2.27
C ARG A 226 4.64 -5.52 -3.38
N ASP A 227 5.11 -5.57 -4.62
CA ASP A 227 4.40 -5.13 -5.82
C ASP A 227 3.16 -5.99 -6.15
N LYS A 228 3.16 -7.26 -5.73
CA LYS A 228 2.03 -8.21 -5.90
C LYS A 228 0.92 -8.02 -4.86
N LEU A 229 1.06 -7.06 -3.94
CA LEU A 229 0.16 -6.90 -2.80
C LEU A 229 -0.50 -5.52 -2.78
N SER A 230 -1.78 -5.49 -2.45
CA SER A 230 -2.51 -4.30 -2.06
C SER A 230 -3.15 -4.50 -0.70
N VAL A 231 -3.27 -3.42 0.06
CA VAL A 231 -4.02 -3.42 1.32
C VAL A 231 -5.45 -2.93 1.09
N VAL A 232 -5.60 -2.05 0.09
CA VAL A 232 -6.83 -1.46 -0.40
C VAL A 232 -6.84 -1.57 -1.92
N THR A 233 -7.95 -2.01 -2.48
CA THR A 233 -8.13 -2.16 -3.93
C THR A 233 -8.84 -0.94 -4.51
N HIS A 234 -8.26 -0.36 -5.55
CA HIS A 234 -8.85 0.80 -6.22
C HIS A 234 -9.89 0.35 -7.25
N LEU A 235 -11.17 0.60 -6.98
CA LEU A 235 -12.28 0.01 -7.74
C LEU A 235 -12.26 0.39 -9.22
N ASN A 236 -11.85 1.61 -9.53
CA ASN A 236 -11.81 2.11 -10.90
C ASN A 236 -10.59 1.62 -11.71
N THR A 237 -9.52 1.12 -11.07
CA THR A 237 -8.25 0.82 -11.77
C THR A 237 -7.67 -0.57 -11.50
N ALA A 238 -8.18 -1.30 -10.51
CA ALA A 238 -7.70 -2.64 -10.19
C ALA A 238 -7.95 -3.64 -11.31
N SER A 239 -7.05 -4.61 -11.47
CA SER A 239 -7.18 -5.69 -12.46
C SER A 239 -8.35 -6.62 -12.12
N ASP A 240 -8.78 -7.41 -13.10
CA ASP A 240 -9.79 -8.46 -12.89
C ASP A 240 -9.36 -9.46 -11.81
N TYR A 241 -8.07 -9.80 -11.78
CA TYR A 241 -7.46 -10.68 -10.82
C TYR A 241 -7.55 -10.10 -9.41
N GLU A 242 -7.14 -8.85 -9.21
CA GLU A 242 -7.21 -8.20 -7.90
C GLU A 242 -8.67 -8.10 -7.42
N LEU A 243 -9.59 -7.66 -8.29
CA LEU A 243 -11.01 -7.56 -7.98
C LEU A 243 -11.62 -8.92 -7.60
N SER A 244 -11.20 -10.01 -8.26
CA SER A 244 -11.66 -11.35 -7.91
C SER A 244 -11.30 -11.75 -6.48
N THR A 245 -10.21 -11.20 -5.94
CA THR A 245 -9.76 -11.49 -4.58
C THR A 245 -10.54 -10.75 -3.50
N LEU A 246 -11.33 -9.72 -3.84
CA LEU A 246 -12.16 -8.97 -2.88
C LEU A 246 -13.30 -9.80 -2.31
N PHE A 247 -13.83 -10.74 -3.09
CA PHE A 247 -15.04 -11.45 -2.73
C PHE A 247 -14.74 -12.73 -1.93
N PRO A 248 -15.56 -13.10 -0.95
CA PRO A 248 -15.34 -14.31 -0.17
C PRO A 248 -15.53 -15.58 -1.02
N SER A 249 -14.88 -16.68 -0.63
CA SER A 249 -15.01 -17.98 -1.34
C SER A 249 -16.43 -18.59 -1.27
N SER A 250 -17.32 -18.02 -0.46
CA SER A 250 -18.74 -18.40 -0.38
C SER A 250 -19.58 -17.91 -1.56
N VAL A 251 -19.05 -17.00 -2.39
CA VAL A 251 -19.69 -16.50 -3.61
C VAL A 251 -18.88 -16.87 -4.85
N ASN A 252 -19.49 -16.69 -6.02
CA ASN A 252 -18.75 -16.85 -7.28
C ASN A 252 -17.93 -15.58 -7.56
N GLN A 253 -16.69 -15.59 -7.07
CA GLN A 253 -15.74 -14.47 -7.14
C GLN A 253 -15.61 -13.89 -8.56
N SER A 254 -15.48 -14.75 -9.58
CA SER A 254 -15.37 -14.33 -10.98
C SER A 254 -16.59 -13.56 -11.48
N VAL A 255 -17.80 -14.00 -11.11
CA VAL A 255 -19.04 -13.32 -11.51
C VAL A 255 -19.18 -11.97 -10.82
N TYR A 256 -18.77 -11.88 -9.55
CA TYR A 256 -18.85 -10.63 -8.79
C TYR A 256 -17.82 -9.60 -9.29
N ALA A 257 -16.59 -10.04 -9.56
CA ALA A 257 -15.57 -9.21 -10.19
C ALA A 257 -16.03 -8.72 -11.56
N GLN A 258 -16.56 -9.63 -12.40
CA GLN A 258 -17.06 -9.24 -13.71
C GLN A 258 -18.21 -8.23 -13.62
N ARG A 259 -19.12 -8.34 -12.65
CA ARG A 259 -20.16 -7.32 -12.45
C ARG A 259 -19.60 -5.94 -12.11
N LEU A 260 -18.56 -5.90 -11.27
CA LEU A 260 -17.92 -4.63 -10.90
C LEU A 260 -17.18 -4.03 -12.09
N ILE A 261 -16.49 -4.86 -12.88
CA ILE A 261 -15.89 -4.47 -14.15
C ILE A 261 -16.97 -3.93 -15.09
N ASP A 262 -18.02 -4.72 -15.35
CA ASP A 262 -19.14 -4.32 -16.20
C ASP A 262 -19.77 -3.00 -15.74
N TYR A 263 -19.84 -2.75 -14.42
CA TYR A 263 -20.38 -1.50 -13.88
C TYR A 263 -19.49 -0.30 -14.09
N ARG A 264 -18.20 -0.40 -13.74
CA ARG A 264 -17.23 0.69 -13.93
C ARG A 264 -17.02 1.02 -15.41
N LEU A 265 -17.37 0.07 -16.29
CA LEU A 265 -17.34 0.33 -17.71
C LEU A 265 -18.43 1.34 -18.18
N PHE A 266 -19.45 1.61 -17.36
CA PHE A 266 -20.56 2.49 -17.72
C PHE A 266 -20.76 3.67 -16.77
N ASN A 267 -20.20 3.56 -15.57
CA ASN A 267 -20.41 4.49 -14.48
C ASN A 267 -19.05 4.76 -13.83
N THR A 268 -18.78 6.00 -13.46
CA THR A 268 -17.72 6.29 -12.50
C THR A 268 -18.17 5.76 -11.14
N ILE A 269 -17.28 5.04 -10.44
CA ILE A 269 -17.51 4.69 -9.04
C ILE A 269 -16.91 5.85 -8.24
N ASP A 270 -17.76 6.79 -7.85
CA ASP A 270 -17.36 8.01 -7.12
C ASP A 270 -17.43 7.77 -5.60
N ALA A 271 -18.18 6.76 -5.17
CA ALA A 271 -18.28 6.31 -3.79
C ALA A 271 -18.49 4.79 -3.72
N VAL A 272 -18.13 4.16 -2.59
CA VAL A 272 -18.32 2.70 -2.41
C VAL A 272 -19.81 2.35 -2.41
N GLU A 273 -20.66 3.29 -1.97
CA GLU A 273 -22.11 3.20 -1.96
C GLU A 273 -22.72 3.05 -3.37
N ASP A 274 -22.03 3.48 -4.43
CA ASP A 274 -22.51 3.30 -5.81
C ASP A 274 -22.66 1.81 -6.19
N LEU A 275 -21.92 0.94 -5.49
CA LEU A 275 -21.97 -0.51 -5.65
C LEU A 275 -23.26 -1.15 -5.10
N ASP A 276 -24.10 -0.41 -4.34
CA ASP A 276 -25.40 -0.91 -3.86
C ASP A 276 -26.31 -1.37 -5.02
N THR A 277 -26.10 -0.79 -6.20
CA THR A 277 -26.82 -1.12 -7.44
C THR A 277 -26.48 -2.51 -8.00
N LEU A 278 -25.35 -3.11 -7.60
CA LEU A 278 -24.82 -4.37 -8.15
C LEU A 278 -25.22 -5.64 -7.38
N ASP A 279 -26.07 -5.48 -6.36
CA ASP A 279 -26.52 -6.55 -5.46
C ASP A 279 -25.36 -7.35 -4.84
N PHE A 280 -24.43 -6.64 -4.22
CA PHE A 280 -23.33 -7.25 -3.45
C PHE A 280 -23.68 -7.53 -1.99
N ARG A 281 -24.96 -7.50 -1.59
CA ARG A 281 -25.40 -7.56 -0.17
C ARG A 281 -24.80 -8.70 0.66
N ARG A 282 -24.42 -9.82 0.04
CA ARG A 282 -23.80 -10.98 0.73
C ARG A 282 -22.28 -10.87 0.91
N ALA A 283 -21.64 -9.95 0.20
CA ALA A 283 -20.19 -9.77 0.16
C ALA A 283 -19.75 -8.36 0.54
N TYR A 284 -20.65 -7.37 0.55
CA TYR A 284 -20.34 -5.95 0.77
C TYR A 284 -19.57 -5.72 2.08
N GLU A 285 -20.08 -6.21 3.21
CA GLU A 285 -19.40 -6.12 4.53
C GLU A 285 -18.01 -6.78 4.55
N HIS A 286 -17.73 -7.69 3.61
CA HIS A 286 -16.43 -8.36 3.52
C HIS A 286 -15.34 -7.48 2.90
N PHE A 287 -15.69 -6.62 1.94
CA PHE A 287 -14.72 -5.87 1.14
C PHE A 287 -14.82 -4.35 1.23
N GLU A 288 -15.93 -3.77 1.71
CA GLU A 288 -16.17 -2.30 1.69
C GLU A 288 -15.03 -1.49 2.35
N LYS A 289 -14.42 -2.03 3.40
CA LYS A 289 -13.32 -1.40 4.14
C LYS A 289 -11.95 -1.59 3.48
N TYR A 290 -11.86 -2.40 2.44
CA TYR A 290 -10.63 -2.72 1.73
C TYR A 290 -10.66 -2.22 0.29
N VAL A 291 -11.54 -1.26 -0.02
CA VAL A 291 -11.65 -0.64 -1.33
C VAL A 291 -11.56 0.89 -1.26
N THR A 292 -11.12 1.50 -2.35
CA THR A 292 -11.09 2.96 -2.55
C THR A 292 -11.55 3.31 -3.97
N VAL A 293 -12.01 4.54 -4.13
CA VAL A 293 -12.48 5.14 -5.39
C VAL A 293 -11.61 6.31 -5.85
N ASP A 294 -10.95 6.98 -4.89
CA ASP A 294 -10.00 8.06 -5.12
C ASP A 294 -8.56 7.54 -5.04
N GLY A 295 -7.71 8.00 -5.97
CA GLY A 295 -6.30 7.62 -6.11
C GLY A 295 -5.37 8.13 -5.00
N LEU A 296 -5.92 8.66 -3.91
CA LEU A 296 -5.16 8.90 -2.70
C LEU A 296 -5.05 7.57 -1.96
N GLU A 297 -3.83 7.15 -1.71
CA GLU A 297 -3.48 6.08 -0.79
C GLU A 297 -4.31 6.25 0.48
N ARG A 298 -5.44 5.53 0.56
CA ARG A 298 -6.16 5.37 1.79
C ARG A 298 -5.25 4.49 2.63
N SER A 299 -4.34 5.10 3.40
CA SER A 299 -3.72 4.44 4.52
C SER A 299 -4.91 4.05 5.40
N LEU A 300 -5.26 2.76 5.42
CA LEU A 300 -6.19 2.29 6.41
C LEU A 300 -5.59 2.72 7.75
N VAL A 301 -6.33 3.49 8.52
CA VAL A 301 -5.90 3.85 9.86
C VAL A 301 -6.42 2.74 10.77
N ASN A 302 -5.56 2.17 11.61
CA ASN A 302 -6.05 1.28 12.64
C ASN A 302 -6.84 2.11 13.66
N GLU A 303 -8.17 2.10 13.54
CA GLU A 303 -9.06 2.77 14.48
C GLU A 303 -9.09 2.09 15.84
N ASN A 304 -8.56 0.87 15.97
CA ASN A 304 -8.56 0.06 17.19
C ASN A 304 -7.18 0.01 17.84
N VAL A 305 -6.51 1.15 17.96
CA VAL A 305 -5.23 1.28 18.68
C VAL A 305 -5.47 1.91 20.04
N VAL A 306 -4.82 1.37 21.07
CA VAL A 306 -4.79 2.00 22.40
C VAL A 306 -3.36 2.22 22.88
N ASN A 307 -3.13 3.30 23.61
CA ASN A 307 -1.85 3.55 24.23
C ASN A 307 -1.68 2.70 25.50
N ILE A 308 -0.76 1.74 25.48
CA ILE A 308 -0.56 0.77 26.55
C ILE A 308 -0.06 1.38 27.86
N ASN A 309 0.39 2.64 27.85
CA ASN A 309 0.76 3.37 29.05
C ASN A 309 -0.40 4.07 29.74
N THR A 310 -1.52 4.28 29.05
CA THR A 310 -2.66 5.05 29.59
C THR A 310 -3.98 4.29 29.54
N ALA A 311 -4.14 3.35 28.61
CA ALA A 311 -5.35 2.55 28.41
C ALA A 311 -5.74 1.72 29.64
N THR A 312 -7.02 1.71 30.00
CA THR A 312 -7.57 0.88 31.07
C THR A 312 -7.55 -0.61 30.71
N VAL A 313 -7.84 -1.46 31.71
CA VAL A 313 -8.00 -2.90 31.47
C VAL A 313 -9.10 -3.18 30.46
N ASP A 314 -10.21 -2.45 30.51
CA ASP A 314 -11.34 -2.70 29.62
C ASP A 314 -11.05 -2.21 28.19
N GLU A 315 -10.39 -1.06 28.01
CA GLU A 315 -9.93 -0.60 26.69
C GLU A 315 -8.91 -1.55 26.04
N ILE A 316 -7.99 -2.14 26.83
CA ILE A 316 -7.08 -3.17 26.31
C ILE A 316 -7.87 -4.39 25.83
N LEU A 317 -8.86 -4.84 26.59
CA LEU A 317 -9.68 -6.01 26.24
C LEU A 317 -10.63 -5.76 25.06
N GLU A 318 -10.97 -4.51 24.78
CA GLU A 318 -11.81 -4.13 23.65
C GLU A 318 -11.08 -4.30 22.32
N VAL A 319 -9.78 -3.98 22.29
CA VAL A 319 -8.98 -4.02 21.06
C VAL A 319 -8.07 -5.24 20.92
N SER A 320 -8.03 -6.13 21.91
CA SER A 320 -7.11 -7.29 21.93
C SER A 320 -7.79 -8.60 22.28
N SER A 321 -7.17 -9.72 21.87
CA SER A 321 -7.60 -11.06 22.29
C SER A 321 -7.04 -11.47 23.67
N LEU A 322 -6.35 -10.56 24.36
CA LEU A 322 -5.76 -10.81 25.66
C LEU A 322 -6.83 -11.15 26.69
N ASN A 323 -6.47 -12.01 27.65
CA ASN A 323 -7.34 -12.26 28.79
C ASN A 323 -7.21 -11.14 29.85
N ARG A 324 -8.25 -11.00 30.67
CA ARG A 324 -8.32 -9.96 31.73
C ARG A 324 -7.17 -10.03 32.74
N SER A 325 -6.58 -11.19 32.98
CA SER A 325 -5.43 -11.34 33.89
C SER A 325 -4.17 -10.70 33.29
N THR A 326 -3.90 -10.96 32.01
CA THR A 326 -2.80 -10.35 31.27
C THR A 326 -2.97 -8.83 31.19
N ALA A 327 -4.14 -8.34 30.77
CA ALA A 327 -4.43 -6.90 30.71
C ALA A 327 -4.23 -6.20 32.07
N ARG A 328 -4.68 -6.82 33.17
CA ARG A 328 -4.42 -6.32 34.53
C ARG A 328 -2.94 -6.29 34.89
N SER A 329 -2.17 -7.29 34.46
CA SER A 329 -0.73 -7.33 34.74
C SER A 329 0.01 -6.17 34.06
N ILE A 330 -0.39 -5.85 32.83
CA ILE A 330 0.12 -4.68 32.09
C ILE A 330 -0.19 -3.38 32.84
N VAL A 331 -1.45 -3.17 33.22
CA VAL A 331 -1.87 -1.97 33.96
C VAL A 331 -1.20 -1.89 35.34
N ASN A 332 -1.09 -3.00 36.08
CA ASN A 332 -0.45 -3.02 37.39
C ASN A 332 1.03 -2.66 37.30
N LYS A 333 1.74 -3.20 36.31
CA LYS A 333 3.19 -2.98 36.18
C LYS A 333 3.54 -1.51 35.97
N ARG A 334 2.75 -0.78 35.17
CA ARG A 334 2.93 0.68 35.01
C ARG A 334 2.52 1.47 36.25
N ASN A 335 1.53 1.01 37.01
CA ASN A 335 1.03 1.69 38.21
C ASN A 335 1.93 1.50 39.45
N GLU A 336 2.57 0.35 39.61
CA GLU A 336 3.34 0.02 40.83
C GLU A 336 4.69 0.76 40.91
N ASP A 337 5.30 1.10 39.77
CA ASP A 337 6.65 1.68 39.69
C ASP A 337 6.70 3.05 38.98
N GLY A 338 5.55 3.60 38.56
CA GLY A 338 5.52 4.71 37.58
C GLY A 338 6.21 4.35 36.27
N TYR A 339 6.17 3.05 35.92
CA TYR A 339 6.88 2.49 34.78
C TYR A 339 6.19 2.87 33.48
N ILE A 340 6.96 3.35 32.51
CA ILE A 340 6.48 3.68 31.17
C ILE A 340 7.06 2.66 30.19
N TYR A 341 6.19 1.88 29.55
CA TYR A 341 6.52 1.02 28.43
C TYR A 341 7.02 1.90 27.28
N LYS A 342 8.25 1.69 26.80
CA LYS A 342 8.75 2.48 25.66
C LYS A 342 8.53 1.81 24.32
N ASN A 343 8.36 0.50 24.34
CA ASN A 343 8.03 -0.31 23.19
C ASN A 343 7.17 -1.48 23.64
N LEU A 344 6.51 -2.11 22.69
CA LEU A 344 5.55 -3.16 22.97
C LEU A 344 6.23 -4.49 23.37
N TYR A 345 7.51 -4.70 23.03
CA TYR A 345 8.28 -5.88 23.46
C TYR A 345 8.54 -5.91 24.97
N GLU A 346 8.50 -4.76 25.65
CA GLU A 346 8.54 -4.70 27.11
C GLU A 346 7.31 -5.33 27.78
N LEU A 347 6.26 -5.69 27.02
CA LEU A 347 5.08 -6.39 27.52
C LEU A 347 5.34 -7.89 27.78
N VAL A 348 6.28 -8.51 27.08
CA VAL A 348 6.60 -9.95 27.20
C VAL A 348 6.97 -10.37 28.64
N PRO A 349 7.87 -9.67 29.35
CA PRO A 349 8.22 -10.06 30.72
C PRO A 349 7.15 -9.74 31.78
N VAL A 350 6.05 -9.07 31.43
CA VAL A 350 5.06 -8.58 32.41
C VAL A 350 4.27 -9.72 33.07
N ASN A 351 4.09 -10.85 32.39
CA ASN A 351 3.46 -12.04 32.95
C ASN A 351 3.81 -13.29 32.11
N ASN A 352 3.88 -14.47 32.74
CA ASN A 352 3.99 -15.78 32.09
C ASN A 352 2.92 -16.07 31.02
N GLY A 353 1.85 -15.27 30.96
CA GLY A 353 0.76 -15.39 29.98
C GLY A 353 0.99 -14.66 28.64
N LEU A 354 1.96 -13.75 28.53
CA LEU A 354 2.25 -13.04 27.28
C LEU A 354 3.62 -13.49 26.75
N ASN A 355 3.64 -14.10 25.57
CA ASN A 355 4.88 -14.51 24.90
C ASN A 355 5.04 -13.74 23.58
N ASN A 356 6.20 -13.89 22.92
CA ASN A 356 6.48 -13.21 21.66
C ASN A 356 5.45 -13.49 20.56
N THR A 357 4.86 -14.68 20.53
CA THR A 357 3.83 -15.05 19.56
C THR A 357 2.55 -14.26 19.82
N THR A 358 2.03 -14.31 21.05
CA THR A 358 0.82 -13.57 21.43
C THR A 358 1.02 -12.07 21.29
N LEU A 359 2.18 -11.53 21.67
CA LEU A 359 2.45 -10.11 21.48
C LEU A 359 2.42 -9.72 20.00
N ARG A 360 2.96 -10.55 19.10
CA ARG A 360 2.97 -10.26 17.66
C ARG A 360 1.57 -10.17 17.07
N ASP A 361 0.64 -10.99 17.57
CA ASP A 361 -0.76 -10.93 17.15
C ASP A 361 -1.46 -9.65 17.63
N GLU A 362 -0.99 -9.07 18.75
CA GLU A 362 -1.61 -7.90 19.39
C GLU A 362 -0.90 -6.57 19.13
N ILE A 363 0.34 -6.60 18.62
CA ILE A 363 1.22 -5.42 18.55
C ILE A 363 0.61 -4.29 17.71
N ARG A 364 -0.23 -4.63 16.73
CA ARG A 364 -0.96 -3.67 15.88
C ARG A 364 -2.04 -2.91 16.63
N ASN A 365 -2.56 -3.45 17.73
CA ASN A 365 -3.67 -2.87 18.51
C ASN A 365 -3.16 -1.96 19.62
N PHE A 366 -1.84 -1.85 19.79
CA PHE A 366 -1.21 -1.08 20.85
C PHE A 366 -0.23 -0.06 20.30
N THR A 367 -0.08 1.03 21.03
CA THR A 367 1.10 1.90 20.93
C THR A 367 1.69 2.14 22.31
N ALA A 368 2.99 2.41 22.38
CA ALA A 368 3.62 2.92 23.59
C ALA A 368 3.51 4.45 23.70
N ILE A 369 3.56 5.16 22.57
CA ILE A 369 3.53 6.62 22.51
C ILE A 369 2.53 7.04 21.43
N THR A 370 1.66 7.96 21.79
CA THR A 370 0.61 8.45 20.91
C THR A 370 1.10 9.60 20.06
N ASN A 371 1.09 9.40 18.75
CA ASN A 371 1.38 10.45 17.81
C ASN A 371 0.18 11.38 17.67
N ILE A 372 0.26 12.56 18.26
CA ILE A 372 -0.89 13.46 18.36
C ILE A 372 -1.41 13.94 16.99
N ASN A 373 -0.59 13.87 15.93
CA ASN A 373 -0.96 14.30 14.59
C ASN A 373 -1.70 13.22 13.79
N THR A 374 -1.46 11.94 14.09
CA THR A 374 -1.96 10.82 13.28
C THR A 374 -2.86 9.86 14.06
N ALA A 375 -2.85 9.91 15.39
CA ALA A 375 -3.63 9.02 16.24
C ALA A 375 -5.13 9.06 15.94
N SER A 376 -5.76 7.88 16.03
CA SER A 376 -7.21 7.71 15.89
C SER A 376 -7.96 8.18 17.14
N ASP A 377 -9.29 8.31 17.04
CA ASP A 377 -10.14 8.70 18.18
C ASP A 377 -10.02 7.74 19.37
N MET A 378 -9.92 6.43 19.10
CA MET A 378 -9.75 5.42 20.15
C MET A 378 -8.40 5.56 20.84
N GLU A 379 -7.34 5.80 20.07
CA GLU A 379 -6.00 5.97 20.62
C GLU A 379 -5.94 7.24 21.48
N LEU A 380 -6.47 8.36 20.97
CA LEU A 380 -6.58 9.61 21.73
C LEU A 380 -7.46 9.47 22.97
N ARG A 381 -8.59 8.73 22.89
CA ARG A 381 -9.42 8.43 24.07
C ARG A 381 -8.61 7.71 25.12
N SER A 382 -7.88 6.67 24.73
CA SER A 382 -7.07 5.86 25.63
C SER A 382 -5.92 6.67 26.25
N LEU A 383 -5.36 7.67 25.53
CA LEU A 383 -4.36 8.62 26.06
C LEU A 383 -4.89 9.36 27.30
N PHE A 384 -6.15 9.80 27.26
CA PHE A 384 -6.77 10.50 28.39
C PHE A 384 -7.27 9.59 29.50
N SER A 385 -7.29 8.27 29.32
CA SER A 385 -7.81 7.32 30.30
C SER A 385 -6.93 7.13 31.54
N ILE A 386 -5.69 7.61 31.52
CA ILE A 386 -4.87 7.74 32.73
C ILE A 386 -5.39 8.83 33.69
N THR A 387 -6.26 9.71 33.19
CA THR A 387 -6.87 10.78 33.96
C THR A 387 -8.25 10.36 34.47
N ASN A 388 -8.68 10.86 35.62
CA ASN A 388 -10.04 10.66 36.14
C ASN A 388 -11.11 11.51 35.39
N MET A 389 -10.88 11.76 34.10
CA MET A 389 -11.74 12.58 33.25
C MET A 389 -12.94 11.78 32.73
N ASN A 390 -14.11 12.42 32.67
CA ASN A 390 -15.30 11.80 32.09
C ASN A 390 -15.24 11.78 30.55
N ASP A 391 -15.98 10.88 29.92
CA ASP A 391 -15.92 10.69 28.46
C ASP A 391 -16.31 11.92 27.65
N SER A 392 -17.27 12.72 28.13
CA SER A 392 -17.67 13.95 27.43
C SER A 392 -16.53 14.96 27.37
N THR A 393 -15.72 15.07 28.42
CA THR A 393 -14.55 15.94 28.43
C THR A 393 -13.42 15.36 27.56
N LYS A 394 -13.27 14.03 27.50
CA LYS A 394 -12.33 13.38 26.56
C LYS A 394 -12.68 13.73 25.11
N GLU A 395 -13.96 13.62 24.73
CA GLU A 395 -14.42 14.00 23.38
C GLU A 395 -14.07 15.44 23.01
N GLN A 396 -14.24 16.37 23.95
CA GLN A 396 -13.92 17.77 23.70
C GLN A 396 -12.43 17.96 23.41
N TYR A 397 -11.54 17.29 24.14
CA TYR A 397 -10.10 17.35 23.86
C TYR A 397 -9.75 16.66 22.54
N ILE A 398 -10.37 15.53 22.21
CA ILE A 398 -10.16 14.83 20.92
C ILE A 398 -10.56 15.75 19.75
N GLN A 399 -11.73 16.39 19.83
CA GLN A 399 -12.18 17.34 18.81
C GLN A 399 -11.26 18.56 18.69
N LEU A 400 -10.78 19.09 19.82
CA LEU A 400 -9.83 20.20 19.84
C LEU A 400 -8.49 19.80 19.21
N ILE A 401 -7.99 18.59 19.51
CA ILE A 401 -6.79 18.04 18.89
C ILE A 401 -6.96 17.99 17.38
N HIS A 402 -8.04 17.40 16.87
CA HIS A 402 -8.32 17.34 15.42
C HIS A 402 -8.37 18.71 14.76
N MET A 403 -9.00 19.68 15.42
CA MET A 403 -9.11 21.05 14.90
C MET A 403 -7.77 21.79 14.89
N MET A 404 -6.86 21.46 15.80
CA MET A 404 -5.57 22.13 15.96
C MET A 404 -4.41 21.42 15.26
N ARG A 405 -4.60 20.19 14.76
CA ARG A 405 -3.61 19.50 13.92
C ARG A 405 -3.25 20.37 12.70
N PRO A 406 -1.96 20.38 12.27
CA PRO A 406 -0.83 19.67 12.87
C PRO A 406 -0.19 20.44 14.04
N PHE A 407 0.31 19.68 15.02
CA PHE A 407 1.21 20.14 16.07
C PHE A 407 2.66 20.00 15.61
N TYR A 408 3.51 20.93 16.01
CA TYR A 408 4.93 20.94 15.66
C TYR A 408 5.81 20.52 16.84
N GLU A 409 5.40 20.85 18.06
CA GLU A 409 6.07 20.48 19.29
C GLU A 409 5.08 19.89 20.29
N VAL A 410 5.53 18.98 21.16
CA VAL A 410 4.67 18.46 22.24
C VAL A 410 4.15 19.62 23.11
N ASP A 411 4.97 20.65 23.35
CA ASP A 411 4.61 21.83 24.13
C ASP A 411 3.47 22.67 23.52
N ASP A 412 3.15 22.52 22.23
CA ASP A 412 1.98 23.18 21.60
C ASP A 412 0.66 22.76 22.28
N LEU A 413 0.62 21.56 22.87
CA LEU A 413 -0.52 21.08 23.63
C LEU A 413 -0.85 21.98 24.83
N ARG A 414 0.11 22.73 25.38
CA ARG A 414 -0.14 23.66 26.50
C ARG A 414 -1.15 24.74 26.16
N GLN A 415 -1.37 25.03 24.88
CA GLN A 415 -2.34 26.04 24.44
C GLN A 415 -3.79 25.58 24.64
N MET A 416 -4.05 24.27 24.67
CA MET A 416 -5.41 23.74 24.77
C MET A 416 -5.75 23.14 26.13
N MET A 417 -4.77 22.89 27.00
CA MET A 417 -4.99 22.19 28.27
C MET A 417 -4.25 22.80 29.45
N SER A 418 -4.75 22.51 30.66
CA SER A 418 -4.10 22.94 31.89
C SER A 418 -2.70 22.33 32.06
N SER A 419 -1.80 23.01 32.76
CA SER A 419 -0.44 22.49 33.06
C SER A 419 -0.47 21.13 33.76
N SER A 420 -1.46 20.88 34.63
CA SER A 420 -1.60 19.58 35.28
C SER A 420 -1.93 18.47 34.30
N LEU A 421 -2.84 18.74 33.33
CA LEU A 421 -3.21 17.75 32.32
C LEU A 421 -2.06 17.52 31.36
N PHE A 422 -1.42 18.59 30.89
CA PHE A 422 -0.24 18.53 30.03
C PHE A 422 0.87 17.70 30.65
N ASN A 423 1.26 17.97 31.90
CA ASN A 423 2.32 17.23 32.58
C ASN A 423 1.95 15.74 32.76
N THR A 424 0.66 15.42 32.81
CA THR A 424 0.19 14.02 32.92
C THR A 424 0.30 13.30 31.58
N ILE A 425 -0.05 13.93 30.46
CA ILE A 425 -0.13 13.24 29.16
C ILE A 425 1.15 13.34 28.32
N SER A 426 1.91 14.43 28.45
CA SER A 426 3.08 14.71 27.60
C SER A 426 4.15 13.59 27.58
N PRO A 427 4.38 12.79 28.64
CA PRO A 427 5.31 11.67 28.56
C PRO A 427 4.89 10.56 27.58
N TYR A 428 3.62 10.54 27.17
CA TYR A 428 3.01 9.49 26.34
C TYR A 428 2.67 10.01 24.94
N VAL A 429 3.13 11.20 24.57
CA VAL A 429 2.80 11.85 23.31
C VAL A 429 4.05 12.13 22.48
N SER A 430 3.94 11.95 21.17
CA SER A 430 4.88 12.45 20.17
C SER A 430 4.17 13.35 19.16
N VAL A 431 4.95 14.20 18.50
CA VAL A 431 4.55 14.94 17.30
C VAL A 431 5.44 14.45 16.18
N THR A 432 4.92 13.71 15.20
CA THR A 432 5.70 13.49 13.96
C THR A 432 5.53 14.72 13.08
N ASN A 433 6.32 15.72 13.39
CA ASN A 433 7.06 16.44 12.37
C ASN A 433 8.50 16.42 12.87
N GLU A 434 9.42 16.09 11.99
CA GLU A 434 10.87 16.11 12.24
C GLU A 434 11.22 17.25 13.19
N SER A 435 11.79 16.94 14.35
CA SER A 435 12.61 17.96 14.98
C SER A 435 13.92 17.90 14.19
N PRO A 436 14.24 18.92 13.37
CA PRO A 436 15.52 18.96 12.66
C PRO A 436 16.71 19.09 13.62
N GLU A 437 16.44 19.26 14.93
CA GLU A 437 17.44 19.42 15.95
C GLU A 437 17.84 18.05 16.52
N ALA A 438 19.13 17.74 16.42
CA ALA A 438 19.72 16.55 16.99
C ALA A 438 19.48 16.48 18.50
N ARG A 439 18.96 15.34 18.97
CA ARG A 439 18.90 15.04 20.40
C ARG A 439 20.04 14.12 20.78
N ILE A 440 20.67 14.38 21.92
CA ILE A 440 21.62 13.42 22.49
C ILE A 440 20.86 12.36 23.29
N ASN A 441 21.17 11.09 23.05
CA ASN A 441 20.74 10.03 23.95
C ASN A 441 21.70 9.95 25.14
N ILE A 442 21.26 10.41 26.32
CA ILE A 442 22.14 10.55 27.49
C ILE A 442 22.70 9.23 28.04
N ASN A 443 22.18 8.10 27.57
CA ASN A 443 22.67 6.78 27.93
C ASN A 443 23.79 6.27 27.01
N LEU A 444 23.93 6.87 25.83
CA LEU A 444 24.84 6.43 24.78
C LEU A 444 26.05 7.34 24.62
N VAL A 445 25.86 8.63 24.91
CA VAL A 445 26.88 9.66 24.83
C VAL A 445 27.72 9.70 26.11
N ASP A 446 29.00 10.05 26.01
CA ASP A 446 29.87 10.21 27.19
C ASP A 446 29.32 11.29 28.13
N LYS A 447 29.53 11.13 29.44
CA LYS A 447 28.98 12.06 30.43
C LYS A 447 29.51 13.48 30.25
N ASP A 448 30.78 13.63 29.86
CA ASP A 448 31.39 14.94 29.63
C ASP A 448 30.76 15.61 28.40
N ASP A 449 30.51 14.84 27.34
CA ASP A 449 29.81 15.31 26.14
C ASP A 449 28.36 15.72 26.45
N VAL A 450 27.65 14.98 27.33
CA VAL A 450 26.31 15.38 27.81
C VAL A 450 26.37 16.70 28.56
N ILE A 451 27.34 16.88 29.45
CA ILE A 451 27.51 18.11 30.24
C ILE A 451 27.76 19.31 29.32
N ASP A 452 28.64 19.14 28.34
CA ASP A 452 29.00 20.19 27.39
C ASP A 452 27.85 20.51 26.44
N TYR A 453 27.18 19.49 25.90
CA TYR A 453 26.06 19.66 24.97
C TYR A 453 24.85 20.35 25.62
N LEU A 454 24.51 19.96 26.86
CA LEU A 454 23.40 20.57 27.59
C LEU A 454 23.78 21.89 28.29
N GLY A 455 25.07 22.23 28.31
CA GLY A 455 25.56 23.42 29.02
C GLY A 455 25.25 23.38 30.52
N LEU A 456 25.38 22.20 31.14
CA LEU A 456 25.06 22.02 32.56
C LEU A 456 25.94 22.92 33.43
N THR A 457 25.35 23.57 34.42
CA THR A 457 26.11 24.30 35.43
C THR A 457 27.03 23.34 36.19
N ARG A 458 28.09 23.87 36.82
CA ARG A 458 29.00 23.05 37.65
C ARG A 458 28.27 22.24 38.72
N SER A 459 27.16 22.75 39.25
CA SER A 459 26.34 22.02 40.23
C SER A 459 25.58 20.87 39.58
N GLU A 460 24.88 21.14 38.47
CA GLU A 460 24.14 20.11 37.72
C GLU A 460 25.07 19.00 37.20
N ALA A 461 26.21 19.37 36.62
CA ALA A 461 27.24 18.44 36.15
C ALA A 461 27.82 17.59 37.29
N SER A 462 28.09 18.20 38.45
CA SER A 462 28.54 17.48 39.64
C SER A 462 27.49 16.49 40.14
N ASP A 463 26.21 16.85 40.13
CA ASP A 463 25.15 15.94 40.58
C ASP A 463 24.89 14.82 39.56
N PHE A 464 25.02 15.11 38.27
CA PHE A 464 24.84 14.17 37.17
C PHE A 464 25.92 13.08 37.18
N THR A 465 27.17 13.47 37.38
CA THR A 465 28.31 12.55 37.46
C THR A 465 28.30 11.73 38.75
N ARG A 466 27.88 12.32 39.89
CA ARG A 466 27.91 11.68 41.20
C ARG A 466 26.85 10.60 41.39
N ARG A 467 25.70 10.71 40.74
CA ARG A 467 24.68 9.65 40.74
C ARG A 467 25.04 8.61 39.69
N ASN A 468 25.63 7.50 40.14
CA ASN A 468 26.09 6.43 39.26
C ASN A 468 24.92 5.52 38.85
N TYR A 469 23.92 6.09 38.16
CA TYR A 469 22.90 5.27 37.50
C TYR A 469 23.57 4.56 36.32
N LEU A 470 23.39 3.23 36.26
CA LEU A 470 23.84 2.44 35.10
C LEU A 470 23.06 2.79 33.83
N THR A 471 21.81 3.25 33.97
CA THR A 471 20.93 3.72 32.88
C THR A 471 19.91 4.74 33.41
N TYR A 472 19.71 5.83 32.69
CA TYR A 472 18.67 6.84 32.92
C TYR A 472 17.44 6.48 32.08
N ARG A 473 16.28 6.25 32.71
CA ARG A 473 15.08 5.75 32.02
C ARG A 473 13.92 6.73 32.01
N ASN A 474 13.94 7.75 32.86
CA ASN A 474 12.93 8.80 32.93
C ASN A 474 13.47 10.07 33.62
N ALA A 475 12.66 11.13 33.56
CA ALA A 475 12.91 12.43 34.19
C ALA A 475 13.27 12.35 35.69
N ASN A 476 12.71 11.38 36.43
CA ASN A 476 13.00 11.22 37.85
C ASN A 476 14.40 10.62 38.13
N ASN A 477 15.06 10.08 37.10
CA ASN A 477 16.40 9.49 37.22
C ASN A 477 17.52 10.50 36.94
N VAL A 478 17.22 11.65 36.32
CA VAL A 478 18.21 12.70 36.09
C VAL A 478 18.30 13.65 37.29
N SER A 479 19.48 14.20 37.49
CA SER A 479 19.79 15.05 38.65
C SER A 479 19.67 16.55 38.37
N PHE A 480 19.23 16.91 37.17
CA PHE A 480 18.95 18.28 36.74
C PHE A 480 17.47 18.39 36.34
N GLU A 481 16.96 19.60 36.19
CA GLU A 481 15.56 19.84 35.77
C GLU A 481 15.40 19.49 34.28
N PRO A 482 14.77 18.35 33.94
CA PRO A 482 14.73 17.88 32.55
C PRO A 482 13.87 18.78 31.67
N GLU A 483 12.88 19.47 32.25
CA GLU A 483 12.00 20.42 31.55
C GLU A 483 12.78 21.57 30.88
N LYS A 484 13.97 21.92 31.40
CA LYS A 484 14.82 22.97 30.82
C LYS A 484 15.53 22.52 29.53
N TYR A 485 15.68 21.22 29.31
CA TYR A 485 16.49 20.65 28.23
C TYR A 485 15.73 19.58 27.43
N ASN A 486 14.40 19.49 27.58
CA ASN A 486 13.55 18.45 26.99
C ASN A 486 13.63 18.38 25.45
N THR A 487 14.04 19.47 24.79
CA THR A 487 14.28 19.52 23.34
C THR A 487 15.66 19.02 22.91
N LEU A 488 16.63 18.99 23.82
CA LEU A 488 18.04 18.72 23.52
C LEU A 488 18.48 17.28 23.80
N PHE A 489 17.76 16.55 24.64
CA PHE A 489 18.13 15.18 24.97
C PHE A 489 16.96 14.21 25.02
N SER A 490 17.29 12.94 24.86
CA SER A 490 16.37 11.81 24.98
C SER A 490 16.98 10.72 25.88
N PHE A 491 16.13 9.88 26.45
CA PHE A 491 16.56 8.63 27.10
C PHE A 491 16.64 7.47 26.11
N TYR A 492 15.95 7.62 24.99
CA TYR A 492 15.74 6.62 23.94
C TYR A 492 15.74 7.33 22.60
N THR A 493 16.34 6.70 21.60
CA THR A 493 16.34 7.20 20.22
C THR A 493 15.30 6.44 19.42
N ASN A 494 14.34 7.18 18.87
CA ASN A 494 13.37 6.60 17.93
C ASN A 494 14.03 6.46 16.57
N ILE A 495 14.35 5.24 16.16
CA ILE A 495 15.09 4.99 14.92
C ILE A 495 14.31 5.47 13.67
N ASN A 496 12.98 5.49 13.76
CA ASN A 496 12.11 5.91 12.65
C ASN A 496 12.11 7.43 12.44
N THR A 497 12.48 8.21 13.46
CA THR A 497 12.35 9.67 13.42
C THR A 497 13.62 10.43 13.81
N ALA A 498 14.66 9.75 14.30
CA ALA A 498 15.94 10.35 14.66
C ALA A 498 16.56 11.11 13.48
N SER A 499 17.09 12.31 13.71
CA SER A 499 17.86 13.00 12.68
C SER A 499 19.14 12.25 12.33
N THR A 500 19.70 12.50 11.14
CA THR A 500 20.99 11.95 10.72
C THR A 500 22.07 12.22 11.77
N GLU A 501 22.09 13.43 12.34
CA GLU A 501 22.97 13.83 13.43
C GLU A 501 22.75 13.00 14.70
N GLU A 502 21.50 12.79 15.14
CA GLU A 502 21.20 11.92 16.29
C GLU A 502 21.68 10.48 16.04
N LEU A 503 21.51 9.96 14.82
CA LEU A 503 22.00 8.63 14.46
C LEU A 503 23.53 8.52 14.58
N TYR A 504 24.29 9.54 14.15
CA TYR A 504 25.73 9.56 14.35
C TYR A 504 26.14 9.56 15.83
N LEU A 505 25.31 10.13 16.70
CA LEU A 505 25.59 10.23 18.15
C LEU A 505 25.26 8.95 18.93
N LEU A 506 24.63 7.96 18.29
CA LEU A 506 24.29 6.69 18.94
C LEU A 506 25.52 5.91 19.41
N HIS A 507 26.64 6.01 18.70
CA HIS A 507 27.86 5.27 19.01
C HIS A 507 29.06 5.85 18.24
N ASP A 508 30.26 5.84 18.83
CA ASP A 508 31.51 6.40 18.25
C ASP A 508 31.89 5.82 16.87
N ARG A 509 31.48 4.58 16.61
CA ARG A 509 31.67 3.85 15.35
C ARG A 509 30.53 3.96 14.35
N MET A 510 29.50 4.77 14.60
CA MET A 510 28.49 5.07 13.58
C MET A 510 29.18 5.72 12.38
N ASN A 511 28.97 5.16 11.20
CA ASN A 511 29.54 5.67 9.94
C ASN A 511 28.42 6.03 8.97
N ARG A 512 28.81 6.71 7.89
CA ARG A 512 27.86 7.19 6.89
C ARG A 512 27.06 6.06 6.27
N ASP A 513 27.70 4.97 5.86
CA ASP A 513 27.02 3.85 5.18
C ASP A 513 25.91 3.25 6.06
N LEU A 514 26.17 3.07 7.35
CA LEU A 514 25.19 2.54 8.30
C LEU A 514 24.06 3.55 8.58
N VAL A 515 24.36 4.84 8.69
CA VAL A 515 23.35 5.88 8.88
C VAL A 515 22.46 6.01 7.65
N ASP A 516 23.07 6.09 6.46
CA ASP A 516 22.37 6.15 5.18
C ASP A 516 21.48 4.90 5.01
N ALA A 517 21.95 3.70 5.38
CA ALA A 517 21.14 2.47 5.35
C ALA A 517 19.96 2.48 6.33
N ILE A 518 20.10 3.08 7.52
CA ILE A 518 18.97 3.26 8.46
C ILE A 518 17.93 4.21 7.86
N VAL A 519 18.38 5.32 7.27
CA VAL A 519 17.50 6.33 6.68
C VAL A 519 16.79 5.76 5.45
N GLU A 520 17.51 5.09 4.56
CA GLU A 520 16.94 4.44 3.38
C GLU A 520 15.91 3.38 3.78
N PHE A 521 16.23 2.53 4.77
CA PHE A 521 15.28 1.53 5.26
C PHE A 521 14.00 2.17 5.79
N ARG A 522 14.10 3.20 6.64
CA ARG A 522 12.91 3.83 7.25
C ARG A 522 12.10 4.69 6.30
N GLU A 523 12.73 5.24 5.26
CA GLU A 523 12.05 5.99 4.19
C GLU A 523 11.24 5.05 3.29
N ASP A 524 11.73 3.82 3.06
CA ASP A 524 10.95 2.77 2.39
C ASP A 524 9.85 2.19 3.30
N GLN A 525 10.20 1.87 4.55
CA GLN A 525 9.27 1.38 5.56
C GLN A 525 9.73 1.63 7.01
N PRO A 526 8.85 2.04 7.94
CA PRO A 526 9.25 2.21 9.33
C PRO A 526 9.70 0.87 9.94
N PHE A 527 10.80 0.92 10.72
CA PHE A 527 11.20 -0.16 11.61
C PHE A 527 10.06 -0.46 12.58
N SER A 528 9.74 -1.73 12.72
CA SER A 528 8.68 -2.21 13.62
C SER A 528 9.20 -3.14 14.71
N SER A 529 10.43 -3.62 14.54
CA SER A 529 11.05 -4.61 15.39
C SER A 529 12.53 -4.36 15.56
N ILE A 530 13.04 -4.84 16.69
CA ILE A 530 14.47 -4.80 16.98
C ILE A 530 15.28 -5.71 16.03
N ASP A 531 14.64 -6.73 15.46
CA ASP A 531 15.25 -7.67 14.52
C ASP A 531 15.52 -7.02 13.15
N GLU A 532 14.66 -6.10 12.69
CA GLU A 532 14.89 -5.30 11.47
C GLU A 532 16.06 -4.33 11.65
N VAL A 533 16.18 -3.70 12.82
CA VAL A 533 17.37 -2.91 13.14
C VAL A 533 18.61 -3.79 13.15
N GLU A 534 18.53 -4.98 13.78
CA GLU A 534 19.66 -5.92 13.78
C GLU A 534 20.06 -6.31 12.35
N TYR A 535 19.08 -6.51 11.47
CA TYR A 535 19.30 -6.80 10.06
C TYR A 535 20.10 -5.68 9.38
N VAL A 536 19.61 -4.43 9.43
CA VAL A 536 20.29 -3.28 8.81
C VAL A 536 21.71 -3.12 9.35
N PHE A 537 21.89 -3.25 10.67
CA PHE A 537 23.21 -3.21 11.27
C PHE A 537 24.09 -4.39 10.82
N ARG A 538 23.55 -5.60 10.70
CA ARG A 538 24.33 -6.77 10.28
C ARG A 538 24.80 -6.65 8.84
N GLU A 539 23.93 -6.24 7.92
CA GLU A 539 24.29 -6.06 6.51
C GLU A 539 25.35 -4.97 6.31
N ASN A 540 25.40 -4.01 7.23
CA ASN A 540 26.38 -2.91 7.23
C ASN A 540 27.53 -3.11 8.23
N SER A 541 27.86 -4.36 8.60
CA SER A 541 28.98 -4.70 9.51
C SER A 541 28.92 -4.04 10.91
N GLY A 542 27.74 -3.59 11.33
CA GLY A 542 27.43 -2.89 12.58
C GLY A 542 26.95 -3.77 13.74
N THR A 543 26.99 -5.10 13.66
CA THR A 543 26.43 -5.99 14.72
C THR A 543 26.94 -5.69 16.14
N THR A 544 28.21 -5.32 16.30
CA THR A 544 28.77 -4.95 17.61
C THR A 544 28.19 -3.63 18.13
N ILE A 545 27.98 -2.66 17.24
CA ILE A 545 27.36 -1.37 17.55
C ILE A 545 25.93 -1.62 18.04
N PHE A 546 25.14 -2.36 17.25
CA PHE A 546 23.76 -2.69 17.58
C PHE A 546 23.62 -3.29 18.99
N ARG A 547 24.46 -4.27 19.34
CA ARG A 547 24.43 -4.91 20.68
C ARG A 547 24.63 -3.93 21.83
N SER A 548 25.37 -2.85 21.61
CA SER A 548 25.63 -1.83 22.63
C SER A 548 24.48 -0.82 22.77
N ILE A 549 23.73 -0.56 21.70
CA ILE A 549 22.70 0.49 21.67
C ILE A 549 21.27 -0.05 21.76
N ARG A 550 21.03 -1.34 21.48
CA ARG A 550 19.69 -1.92 21.29
C ARG A 550 18.70 -1.68 22.43
N GLU A 551 19.16 -1.51 23.67
CA GLU A 551 18.29 -1.24 24.82
C GLU A 551 17.77 0.21 24.87
N PHE A 552 18.32 1.08 24.02
CA PHE A 552 18.01 2.50 23.93
C PHE A 552 17.34 2.88 22.61
N ILE A 553 17.03 1.90 21.75
CA ILE A 553 16.31 2.09 20.50
C ILE A 553 14.81 1.81 20.69
N VAL A 554 13.97 2.65 20.09
CA VAL A 554 12.50 2.57 20.09
C VAL A 554 11.93 2.85 18.68
N PHE A 555 10.66 2.51 18.44
CA PHE A 555 10.07 2.39 17.10
C PHE A 555 8.70 3.07 16.92
N TYR A 556 8.22 3.80 17.93
CA TYR A 556 6.83 4.29 17.99
C TYR A 556 6.50 5.37 16.95
#